data_AF-A0A3A4PEU2-F1
#
_entry.id   AF-A0A3A4PEU2-F1
#
_cell.length_a   1.000
_cell.length_b   1.000
_cell.length_c   1.000
_cell.angle_alpha   90.00
_cell.angle_beta   90.00
_cell.angle_gamma   90.00
#
_symmetry.space_group_name_H-M   'P 1'
#
loop_
_entity.id
_entity.type
_entity.pdbx_description
1 polymer ?
#
loop_
_entity_poly.entity_id
_entity_poly.type
_entity_poly.pdbx_seq_one_letter_code
_entity_poly.pdbx_strand_id
1 'polypeptide(L)' 'MLDPVGDCLTPAVATRIVDLRADPRVVERLDLLAAKNAEGVLTPREEAEYEAFVEALDVIAILQAKARRAIRAGRRSK' A
#
# COMPACT_ATOMS: atom_id res chain seq x y z
N MET A 1 1.50 11.88 -9.84
CA MET A 1 1.71 10.58 -10.54
C MET A 1 0.40 9.82 -10.70
N LEU A 2 -0.29 9.40 -9.63
CA LEU A 2 -1.58 8.68 -9.72
C LEU A 2 -2.83 9.57 -9.57
N ASP A 3 -2.74 10.84 -9.96
CA ASP A 3 -3.88 11.78 -9.86
C ASP A 3 -5.08 11.35 -10.73
N PRO A 4 -4.90 10.93 -12.00
CA PRO A 4 -6.02 10.46 -12.82
C PRO A 4 -6.77 9.26 -12.25
N VAL A 5 -6.05 8.37 -11.53
CA VAL A 5 -6.68 7.24 -10.83
C VAL A 5 -7.60 7.76 -9.73
N GLY A 6 -7.17 8.75 -8.95
CA GLY A 6 -8.01 9.34 -7.90
C GLY A 6 -9.26 10.04 -8.46
N ASP A 7 -9.13 10.72 -9.59
CA ASP A 7 -10.22 11.48 -10.21
C ASP A 7 -11.32 10.58 -10.79
N CYS A 8 -11.01 9.31 -11.13
CA CYS A 8 -12.00 8.35 -11.63
C CYS A 8 -12.67 7.50 -10.53
N LEU A 9 -12.27 7.64 -9.25
CA LEU A 9 -12.84 6.85 -8.16
C LEU A 9 -14.21 7.37 -7.75
N THR A 10 -15.19 6.47 -7.73
CA THR A 10 -16.43 6.72 -6.96
C THR A 10 -16.14 6.65 -5.46
N PRO A 11 -16.95 7.32 -4.60
CA PRO A 11 -16.77 7.25 -3.16
C PRO A 11 -16.76 5.81 -2.60
N ALA A 12 -17.55 4.91 -3.18
CA ALA A 12 -17.61 3.51 -2.77
C ALA A 12 -16.30 2.76 -3.07
N VAL A 13 -15.75 2.94 -4.28
CA VAL A 13 -14.46 2.31 -4.66
C VAL A 13 -13.32 2.91 -3.85
N ALA A 14 -13.30 4.23 -3.67
CA ALA A 14 -12.30 4.90 -2.85
C ALA A 14 -12.28 4.37 -1.41
N THR A 15 -13.44 4.11 -0.81
CA THR A 15 -13.53 3.54 0.54
C THR A 15 -12.89 2.15 0.59
N ARG A 16 -13.20 1.27 -0.37
CA ARG A 16 -12.60 -0.07 -0.45
C ARG A 16 -11.08 -0.04 -0.61
N ILE A 17 -10.54 0.94 -1.34
CA ILE A 17 -9.10 1.12 -1.50
C ILE A 17 -8.45 1.58 -0.18
N VAL A 18 -9.09 2.50 0.56
CA VAL A 18 -8.61 2.93 1.88
C VAL A 18 -8.52 1.78 2.88
N ASP A 19 -9.46 0.84 2.78
CA ASP A 19 -9.54 -0.33 3.65
C ASP A 19 -8.68 -1.51 3.16
N LEU A 20 -8.02 -1.39 2.00
CA LEU A 20 -7.13 -2.42 1.50
C LEU A 20 -5.99 -2.66 2.51
N ARG A 21 -5.80 -3.92 2.87
CA ARG A 21 -4.71 -4.39 3.73
C ARG A 21 -4.01 -5.55 3.03
N ALA A 22 -2.71 -5.68 3.27
CA ALA A 22 -1.97 -6.86 2.85
C ALA A 22 -2.55 -8.11 3.52
N ASP A 23 -2.44 -9.25 2.85
CA ASP A 23 -2.82 -10.53 3.42
C ASP A 23 -2.01 -10.78 4.71
N PRO A 24 -2.61 -11.33 5.79
CA PRO A 24 -1.89 -11.60 7.03
C PRO A 24 -0.60 -12.41 6.85
N ARG A 25 -0.55 -13.33 5.89
CA ARG A 25 0.65 -14.12 5.58
C ARG A 25 1.76 -13.26 4.98
N VAL A 26 1.40 -12.25 4.19
CA VAL A 26 2.35 -11.28 3.64
C VAL A 26 2.89 -10.39 4.76
N VAL A 27 2.03 -9.97 5.70
CA VAL A 27 2.47 -9.20 6.87
C VAL A 27 3.45 -10.01 7.72
N GLU A 28 3.11 -11.25 8.07
CA GLU A 28 3.98 -12.13 8.86
C GLU A 28 5.32 -12.38 8.16
N ARG A 29 5.30 -12.60 6.83
CA ARG A 29 6.52 -12.77 6.04
C ARG A 29 7.37 -11.51 6.02
N LEU A 30 6.75 -10.34 5.83
CA LEU A 30 7.44 -9.05 5.84
C LEU A 30 8.08 -8.77 7.20
N ASP A 31 7.38 -9.04 8.31
CA ASP A 31 7.89 -8.84 9.67
C ASP A 31 9.13 -9.72 9.92
N LEU A 32 9.09 -10.97 9.47
CA LEU A 32 10.24 -11.87 9.56
C LEU A 32 11.42 -11.37 8.73
N LEU A 33 11.18 -10.90 7.50
CA LEU A 33 12.23 -10.35 6.65
C LEU A 33 12.80 -9.05 7.23
N ALA A 34 11.98 -8.19 7.82
CA ALA A 34 12.41 -6.97 8.49
C ALA A 34 13.31 -7.28 9.71
N ALA A 35 12.96 -8.29 10.51
CA ALA A 35 13.80 -8.75 11.61
C ALA A 35 15.17 -9.25 11.12
N LYS A 36 15.18 -10.09 10.10
CA LYS A 36 16.42 -10.57 9.46
C LYS A 36 17.25 -9.45 8.85
N ASN A 37 16.60 -8.44 8.26
CA ASN A 37 17.27 -7.26 7.72
C ASN A 37 17.97 -6.45 8.82
N ALA A 38 17.30 -6.24 9.96
CA ALA A 38 17.87 -5.55 11.11
C ALA A 38 19.10 -6.27 11.69
N GLU A 39 19.10 -7.61 11.62
CA GLU A 39 20.23 -8.45 12.01
C GLU A 39 21.32 -8.56 10.92
N GLY A 40 21.07 -8.05 9.71
CA GLY A 40 22.01 -8.13 8.58
C GLY A 40 22.19 -9.54 8.00
N VAL A 41 21.18 -10.41 8.15
CA VAL A 41 21.25 -11.84 7.79
C VAL A 41 20.29 -12.23 6.65
N LEU A 42 19.83 -11.25 5.86
CA LEU A 42 19.09 -11.54 4.65
C LEU A 42 19.98 -12.24 3.63
N THR A 43 19.45 -13.31 3.02
CA THR A 43 20.04 -13.84 1.80
C THR A 43 19.67 -12.94 0.61
N PRO A 44 20.43 -12.96 -0.50
CA PRO A 44 20.11 -12.14 -1.68
C PRO A 44 18.69 -12.36 -2.24
N ARG A 45 18.17 -13.59 -2.11
CA ARG A 45 16.80 -13.92 -2.50
C ARG A 45 15.77 -13.23 -1.60
N GLU A 46 16.04 -13.21 -0.30
CA GLU A 46 15.16 -12.62 0.69
C GLU A 46 15.21 -11.10 0.68
N GLU A 47 16.36 -10.51 0.35
CA GLU A 47 16.50 -9.08 0.08
C GLU A 47 15.60 -8.65 -1.08
N ALA A 48 15.68 -9.35 -2.23
CA ALA A 48 14.80 -9.08 -3.36
C ALA A 48 13.31 -9.29 -3.03
N GLU A 49 12.97 -10.27 -2.20
CA GLU A 49 11.60 -10.49 -1.72
C GLU A 49 11.13 -9.34 -0.82
N TYR A 50 11.98 -8.90 0.11
CA TYR A 50 11.70 -7.82 1.03
C TYR A 50 11.50 -6.49 0.29
N GLU A 51 12.39 -6.16 -0.65
CA GLU A 51 12.27 -4.99 -1.52
C GLU A 51 10.97 -4.99 -2.31
N ALA A 52 10.61 -6.13 -2.92
CA ALA A 52 9.36 -6.25 -3.67
C ALA A 52 8.12 -6.00 -2.80
N PHE A 53 8.12 -6.43 -1.53
CA PHE A 53 7.03 -6.11 -0.61
C PHE A 53 6.98 -4.63 -0.25
N VAL A 54 8.13 -4.00 0.02
CA VAL A 54 8.21 -2.56 0.32
C VAL A 54 7.68 -1.74 -0.85
N GLU A 55 8.12 -2.04 -2.08
CA GLU A 55 7.65 -1.35 -3.29
C GLU A 55 6.13 -1.51 -3.49
N ALA A 56 5.60 -2.71 -3.29
CA ALA A 56 4.16 -2.96 -3.39
C ALA A 56 3.36 -2.16 -2.35
N LEU A 57 3.86 -2.09 -1.11
CA LEU A 57 3.24 -1.32 -0.03
C LEU A 57 3.27 0.19 -0.32
N ASP A 58 4.34 0.71 -0.90
CA ASP A 58 4.43 2.11 -1.31
C ASP A 58 3.38 2.46 -2.37
N VAL A 59 3.19 1.61 -3.37
CA VAL A 59 2.13 1.80 -4.38
C VAL A 59 0.74 1.79 -3.72
N ILE A 60 0.48 0.85 -2.80
CA ILE A 60 -0.78 0.79 -2.05
C ILE A 60 -0.97 2.08 -1.23
N ALA A 61 0.07 2.57 -0.56
CA ALA A 61 0.01 3.80 0.23
C ALA A 61 -0.35 5.02 -0.63
N ILE A 62 0.24 5.13 -1.83
CA ILE A 62 -0.10 6.19 -2.79
C ILE A 62 -1.57 6.06 -3.24
N LEU A 63 -2.04 4.86 -3.58
CA LEU A 63 -3.43 4.62 -3.97
C LEU A 63 -4.41 5.00 -2.85
N GLN A 64 -4.11 4.61 -1.61
CA GLN A 64 -4.89 5.01 -0.45
C GLN A 64 -4.90 6.53 -0.24
N ALA A 65 -3.78 7.21 -0.44
CA ALA A 65 -3.71 8.66 -0.34
C ALA A 65 -4.61 9.36 -1.38
N LYS A 66 -4.60 8.87 -2.63
CA LYS A 66 -5.49 9.37 -3.70
C LYS A 66 -6.96 9.09 -3.39
N ALA A 67 -7.28 7.89 -2.92
CA ALA A 67 -8.64 7.52 -2.51
C ALA A 67 -9.18 8.40 -1.36
N ARG A 68 -8.37 8.66 -0.33
CA ARG A 68 -8.76 9.60 0.76
C ARG A 68 -9.03 11.01 0.22
N ARG A 69 -8.28 11.47 -0.77
CA ARG A 69 -8.52 12.77 -1.42
C ARG A 69 -9.83 12.78 -2.20
N ALA A 70 -10.13 11.73 -2.96
CA ALA A 70 -11.39 11.59 -3.70
C ALA A 70 -12.62 11.64 -2.75
N ILE A 71 -12.56 10.94 -1.61
CA ILE A 71 -13.61 10.98 -0.58
C ILE A 71 -13.82 12.40 -0.03
N ARG A 72 -12.73 13.13 0.26
CA ARG A 72 -12.80 14.51 0.76
C ARG A 72 -13.36 15.48 -0.29
N ALA A 73 -13.02 15.31 -1.57
CA ALA A 73 -13.52 16.14 -2.65
C ALA A 73 -15.02 15.95 -2.86
N GLY A 74 -15.51 14.70 -2.90
CA GLY A 74 -16.94 14.40 -3.04
C GLY A 74 -17.81 14.92 -1.89
N ARG A 75 -17.25 15.10 -0.69
CA ARG A 75 -17.94 15.72 0.46
C ARG A 75 -18.07 17.24 0.38
N ARG A 76 -17.33 17.92 -0.51
CA ARG A 76 -17.39 19.38 -0.71
C ARG A 76 -18.33 19.80 -1.85
N SER A 77 -18.74 18.86 -2.69
CA SER A 77 -19.66 19.08 -3.81
C SER A 77 -21.13 18.82 -3.46
N LYS A 78 -21.42 18.58 -2.18
CA LYS A 78 -22.76 18.30 -1.63
C LYS A 78 -23.03 19.26 -0.50
#